data_AF-A0A524L702-F1
#
_entry.id   AF-A0A524L702-F1
#
_cell.length_a   1.000
_cell.length_b   1.000
_cell.length_c   1.000
_cell.angle_alpha   90.00
_cell.angle_beta   90.00
_cell.angle_gamma   90.00
#
_symmetry.space_group_name_H-M   'P 1'
#
loop_
_entity.id
_entity.type
_entity.pdbx_description
1 polymer ?
#
loop_
_entity_poly.entity_id
_entity_poly.type
_entity_poly.pdbx_seq_one_letter_code
_entity_poly.pdbx_strand_id
1 'polypeptide(L)'
;MPTQESDLIYSPSSIVPVITDTVAITGLGDGLGLLWQRLMNAESAIRPVNRFRTDNYNAKIAACIEELHAGSDRSLIHSLIDRLVLPLSPITPDTVLITATTKAGIDALEKIQKNFPADIRDVLLSSLVQAVAR
;
A
#
# COMPACT_ATOMS: atom_id res chain seq x y z
N MET A 1 62.86 18.68 10.05
CA MET A 1 61.80 19.10 9.11
C MET A 1 62.03 18.36 7.81
N PRO A 2 61.24 17.29 7.57
CA PRO A 2 60.35 17.29 6.41
C PRO A 2 58.91 16.84 6.74
N THR A 3 57.98 17.65 6.23
CA THR A 3 56.62 17.39 5.69
C THR A 3 55.78 16.21 6.16
N GLN A 4 54.66 16.55 6.81
CA GLN A 4 53.44 15.76 6.97
C GLN A 4 52.94 15.18 5.63
N GLU A 5 52.91 13.86 5.52
CA GLU A 5 52.07 13.15 4.54
C GLU A 5 50.62 13.15 5.06
N SER A 6 49.82 13.97 4.40
CA SER A 6 48.42 13.72 4.00
C SER A 6 47.69 12.55 4.66
N ASP A 7 47.00 12.84 5.76
CA ASP A 7 45.77 12.14 6.14
C ASP A 7 44.66 12.46 5.12
N LEU A 8 44.67 11.75 3.99
CA LEU A 8 43.49 11.66 3.13
C LEU A 8 42.49 10.73 3.81
N ILE A 9 41.67 11.31 4.68
CA ILE A 9 40.50 10.68 5.28
C ILE A 9 39.59 10.23 4.12
N TYR A 10 39.60 8.93 3.84
CA TYR A 10 38.68 8.28 2.93
C TYR A 10 37.28 8.38 3.55
N SER A 11 36.51 9.39 3.14
CA SER A 11 35.11 9.51 3.57
C SER A 11 34.34 8.33 2.96
N PRO A 12 33.66 7.48 3.75
CA PRO A 12 32.89 6.38 3.19
C PRO A 12 31.87 6.96 2.20
N SER A 13 31.88 6.43 0.97
CA SER A 13 30.91 6.76 -0.06
C SER A 13 29.51 6.60 0.51
N SER A 14 28.77 7.70 0.64
CA SER A 14 27.41 7.67 1.18
C SER A 14 26.53 6.79 0.29
N ILE A 15 25.80 5.86 0.89
CA ILE A 15 24.77 5.11 0.17
C ILE A 15 23.62 6.09 -0.15
N VAL A 16 23.30 6.23 -1.44
CA VAL A 16 22.17 7.03 -1.90
C VAL A 16 21.07 6.08 -2.37
N PRO A 17 19.97 5.93 -1.62
CA PRO A 17 18.82 5.17 -2.09
C PRO A 17 18.15 5.90 -3.26
N VAL A 18 17.71 5.15 -4.25
CA VAL A 18 16.93 5.66 -5.40
C VAL A 18 15.62 4.90 -5.50
N ILE A 19 14.59 5.59 -6.01
CA ILE A 19 13.30 4.97 -6.31
C ILE A 19 13.40 4.36 -7.71
N THR A 20 13.32 3.03 -7.80
CA THR A 20 13.39 2.28 -9.06
C THR A 20 12.03 1.97 -9.64
N ASP A 21 11.00 1.85 -8.79
CA ASP A 21 9.63 1.56 -9.19
C ASP A 21 8.65 2.23 -8.21
N THR A 22 7.46 2.58 -8.67
CA THR A 22 6.42 3.19 -7.84
C THR A 22 5.04 2.92 -8.40
N VAL A 23 4.15 2.43 -7.54
CA VAL A 23 2.77 2.15 -7.87
C VAL A 23 1.88 2.77 -6.81
N ALA A 24 0.76 3.36 -7.24
CA ALA A 24 -0.27 3.87 -6.37
C ALA A 24 -1.65 3.40 -6.84
N ILE A 25 -2.47 2.94 -5.90
CA ILE A 25 -3.88 2.59 -6.13
C ILE A 25 -4.72 3.58 -5.35
N THR A 26 -5.55 4.36 -6.03
CA THR A 26 -6.27 5.49 -5.41
C THR A 26 -7.71 5.59 -5.88
N GLY A 27 -8.52 6.42 -5.20
CA GLY A 27 -9.87 6.75 -5.69
C GLY A 27 -9.87 7.53 -7.01
N LEU A 28 -8.74 8.11 -7.42
CA LEU A 28 -8.56 8.73 -8.73
C LEU A 28 -8.15 7.71 -9.80
N GLY A 29 -7.89 6.45 -9.46
CA GLY A 29 -7.51 5.41 -10.41
C GLY A 29 -6.27 4.64 -10.01
N ASP A 30 -6.00 3.60 -10.79
CA ASP A 30 -4.90 2.66 -10.59
C ASP A 30 -3.70 3.11 -11.43
N GLY A 31 -2.53 3.21 -10.80
CA GLY A 31 -1.27 3.57 -11.43
C GLY A 31 -1.00 5.08 -11.46
N LEU A 32 0.29 5.42 -11.56
CA LEU A 32 0.77 6.79 -11.49
C LEU A 32 0.32 7.66 -12.67
N GLY A 33 0.26 7.11 -13.88
CA GLY A 33 -0.11 7.88 -15.07
C GLY A 33 -1.54 8.44 -14.98
N LEU A 34 -2.51 7.58 -14.66
CA LEU A 34 -3.90 7.98 -14.50
C LEU A 34 -4.10 8.91 -13.31
N LEU A 35 -3.47 8.60 -12.17
CA LEU A 35 -3.48 9.46 -10.99
C LEU A 35 -2.97 10.87 -11.33
N TRP A 36 -1.80 10.96 -11.98
CA TRP A 36 -1.18 12.23 -12.33
C TRP A 36 -2.03 13.04 -13.30
N GLN A 37 -2.52 12.40 -14.36
CA GLN A 37 -3.40 13.04 -15.34
C GLN A 37 -4.63 13.66 -14.67
N ARG A 38 -5.30 12.92 -13.79
CA ARG A 38 -6.52 13.38 -13.11
C ARG A 38 -6.25 14.48 -12.09
N LEU A 39 -5.12 14.39 -11.37
CA LEU A 39 -4.66 15.47 -10.50
C LEU A 39 -4.39 16.75 -11.29
N MET A 40 -3.71 16.66 -12.44
CA MET A 40 -3.44 17.81 -13.31
C MET A 40 -4.71 18.43 -13.89
N ASN A 41 -5.78 17.64 -14.05
CA ASN A 41 -7.10 18.10 -14.46
C ASN A 41 -7.97 18.62 -13.29
N ALA A 42 -7.43 18.71 -12.07
CA ALA A 42 -8.16 19.08 -10.86
C ALA A 42 -9.38 18.18 -10.57
N GLU A 43 -9.34 16.92 -11.00
CA GLU A 43 -10.39 15.95 -10.71
C GLU A 43 -10.35 15.55 -9.22
N SER A 44 -11.53 15.27 -8.65
CA SER A 44 -11.66 14.83 -7.26
C SER A 44 -12.22 13.41 -7.19
N ALA A 45 -11.63 12.59 -6.33
CA ALA A 45 -12.17 11.28 -5.97
C ALA A 45 -13.25 11.34 -4.87
N ILE A 46 -13.43 12.50 -4.23
CA ILE A 46 -14.37 12.65 -3.12
C ILE A 46 -15.79 12.65 -3.70
N ARG A 47 -16.55 11.59 -3.40
CA ARG A 47 -17.91 11.36 -3.89
C ARG A 47 -18.75 10.63 -2.83
N PRO A 48 -20.09 10.52 -2.99
CA PRO A 48 -20.92 9.76 -2.06
C PRO A 48 -20.39 8.33 -1.84
N VAL A 49 -20.40 7.87 -0.59
CA VAL A 49 -19.97 6.50 -0.24
C VAL A 49 -20.94 5.48 -0.84
N ASN A 50 -20.42 4.56 -1.64
CA ASN A 50 -21.17 3.46 -2.25
C ASN A 50 -20.84 2.08 -1.65
N ARG A 51 -19.81 1.98 -0.79
CA ARG A 51 -19.30 0.71 -0.24
C ARG A 51 -20.14 0.12 0.89
N PHE A 52 -20.82 0.97 1.66
CA PHE A 52 -21.72 0.57 2.74
C PHE A 52 -22.74 1.68 3.01
N ARG A 53 -23.82 1.34 3.74
CA ARG A 53 -24.87 2.29 4.09
C ARG A 53 -24.37 3.33 5.10
N THR A 54 -24.51 4.61 4.77
CA THR A 54 -24.05 5.74 5.60
C THR A 54 -25.19 6.53 6.25
N ASP A 55 -26.43 5.98 6.26
CA ASP A 55 -27.65 6.67 6.72
C ASP A 55 -27.50 7.28 8.13
N ASN A 56 -26.79 6.58 9.02
CA ASN A 56 -26.62 6.95 10.43
C ASN A 56 -25.31 7.73 10.71
N TYR A 57 -24.59 8.18 9.68
CA TYR A 57 -23.33 8.91 9.81
C TYR A 57 -23.46 10.37 9.38
N ASN A 58 -22.71 11.25 10.06
CA ASN A 58 -22.61 12.66 9.68
C ASN A 58 -21.86 12.86 8.35
N ALA A 59 -20.86 12.02 8.08
CA ALA A 59 -20.10 12.04 6.82
C ALA A 59 -20.63 10.96 5.86
N LYS A 60 -20.95 11.37 4.63
CA LYS A 60 -21.51 10.50 3.57
C LYS A 60 -20.68 10.48 2.30
N ILE A 61 -19.49 11.07 2.34
CA ILE A 61 -18.56 11.20 1.21
C ILE A 61 -17.22 10.58 1.58
N ALA A 62 -16.54 10.00 0.60
CA ALA A 62 -15.18 9.47 0.73
C ALA A 62 -14.49 9.42 -0.64
N ALA A 63 -13.17 9.22 -0.64
CA ALA A 63 -12.40 8.88 -1.83
C ALA A 63 -12.25 7.35 -1.92
N CYS A 64 -13.30 6.66 -2.37
CA CYS A 64 -13.28 5.20 -2.51
C CYS A 64 -12.47 4.77 -3.74
N ILE A 65 -11.66 3.70 -3.58
CA ILE A 65 -11.10 2.94 -4.71
C ILE A 65 -12.25 2.15 -5.34
N GLU A 66 -12.54 2.42 -6.62
CA GLU A 66 -13.64 1.79 -7.33
C GLU A 66 -13.36 0.31 -7.65
N GLU A 67 -14.43 -0.48 -7.71
CA GLU A 67 -14.40 -1.93 -7.98
C GLU A 67 -13.54 -2.75 -7.01
N LEU A 68 -13.14 -2.19 -5.86
CA LEU A 68 -12.36 -2.91 -4.85
C LEU A 68 -13.31 -3.68 -3.93
N HIS A 69 -13.39 -4.99 -4.16
CA HIS A 69 -14.26 -5.91 -3.42
C HIS A 69 -13.43 -6.96 -2.70
N ALA A 70 -13.84 -7.31 -1.47
CA ALA A 70 -13.28 -8.46 -0.78
C ALA A 70 -13.90 -9.73 -1.39
N GLY A 71 -13.08 -10.76 -1.61
CA GLY A 71 -13.62 -12.12 -1.79
C GLY A 71 -14.39 -12.54 -0.54
N SER A 72 -15.39 -13.43 -0.69
CA SER A 72 -16.26 -13.87 0.42
C SER A 72 -15.48 -14.21 1.70
N ASP A 73 -14.37 -14.92 1.54
CA ASP A 73 -13.61 -15.49 2.66
C ASP A 73 -12.24 -14.82 2.88
N ARG A 74 -11.97 -13.69 2.23
CA ARG A 74 -10.68 -12.98 2.34
C ARG A 74 -10.85 -11.55 2.84
N SER A 75 -9.79 -10.99 3.40
CA SER A 75 -9.71 -9.56 3.66
C SER A 75 -9.60 -8.78 2.35
N LEU A 76 -10.13 -7.55 2.34
CA LEU A 76 -10.01 -6.59 1.24
C LEU A 76 -8.55 -6.27 0.90
N ILE A 77 -7.64 -6.45 1.86
CA ILE A 77 -6.21 -6.18 1.66
C ILE A 77 -5.61 -7.02 0.54
N HIS A 78 -6.06 -8.27 0.36
CA HIS A 78 -5.54 -9.15 -0.70
C HIS A 78 -5.83 -8.57 -2.09
N SER A 79 -7.06 -8.12 -2.32
CA SER A 79 -7.45 -7.49 -3.57
C SER A 79 -6.69 -6.18 -3.82
N LEU A 80 -6.38 -5.43 -2.76
CA LEU A 80 -5.57 -4.20 -2.87
C LEU A 80 -4.11 -4.53 -3.23
N ILE A 81 -3.52 -5.52 -2.56
CA ILE A 81 -2.14 -5.94 -2.79
C ILE A 81 -1.96 -6.58 -4.16
N ASP A 82 -2.92 -7.38 -4.63
CA ASP A 82 -2.90 -7.92 -5.99
C ASP A 82 -2.85 -6.79 -7.03
N ARG A 83 -3.66 -5.74 -6.86
CA ARG A 83 -3.61 -4.56 -7.75
C ARG A 83 -2.31 -3.78 -7.63
N LEU A 84 -1.75 -3.68 -6.43
CA LEU A 84 -0.52 -2.93 -6.17
C LEU A 84 0.74 -3.64 -6.70
N VAL A 85 0.82 -4.95 -6.52
CA VAL A 85 2.02 -5.75 -6.82
C VAL A 85 2.07 -6.16 -8.29
N LEU A 86 0.93 -6.38 -8.95
CA LEU A 86 0.87 -6.77 -10.36
C LEU A 86 1.70 -5.87 -11.32
N PRO A 87 1.69 -4.53 -11.19
CA PRO A 87 2.50 -3.66 -12.03
C PRO A 87 3.96 -3.49 -11.58
N LEU A 88 4.35 -4.00 -10.40
CA LEU A 88 5.73 -3.89 -9.93
C LEU A 88 6.65 -4.83 -10.72
N SER A 89 7.87 -4.36 -10.94
CA SER A 89 8.97 -5.19 -11.44
C SER A 89 9.27 -6.35 -10.47
N PRO A 90 9.77 -7.50 -10.97
CA PRO A 90 10.13 -8.63 -10.11
C PRO A 90 11.08 -8.22 -8.98
N ILE A 91 10.76 -8.66 -7.75
CA ILE A 91 11.50 -8.32 -6.54
C ILE A 91 12.46 -9.46 -6.21
N THR A 92 13.72 -9.14 -5.90
CA THR A 92 14.72 -10.16 -5.56
C THR A 92 14.49 -10.70 -4.13
N PRO A 93 14.79 -11.99 -3.86
CA PRO A 93 14.52 -12.59 -2.55
C PRO A 93 15.26 -11.96 -1.35
N ASP A 94 16.34 -11.23 -1.59
CA ASP A 94 17.11 -10.49 -0.59
C ASP A 94 16.53 -9.10 -0.27
N THR A 95 15.36 -8.76 -0.86
CA THR A 95 14.67 -7.51 -0.59
C THR A 95 14.00 -7.51 0.78
N VAL A 96 14.17 -6.41 1.52
CA VAL A 96 13.49 -6.17 2.80
C VAL A 96 12.16 -5.46 2.55
N LEU A 97 11.06 -6.05 3.03
CA LEU A 97 9.74 -5.45 2.99
C LEU A 97 9.49 -4.59 4.23
N ILE A 98 9.23 -3.30 4.02
CA ILE A 98 8.82 -2.36 5.05
C ILE A 98 7.40 -1.89 4.73
N THR A 99 6.47 -2.06 5.67
CA THR A 99 5.06 -1.66 5.51
C THR A 99 4.57 -0.89 6.71
N ALA A 100 3.56 -0.04 6.48
CA ALA A 100 2.90 0.71 7.53
C ALA A 100 1.39 0.76 7.27
N THR A 101 0.60 0.67 8.33
CA THR A 101 -0.87 0.74 8.30
C THR A 101 -1.37 1.38 9.57
N THR A 102 -2.54 2.03 9.51
CA THR A 102 -3.15 2.67 10.68
C THR A 102 -3.83 1.68 11.61
N LYS A 103 -4.41 0.59 11.07
CA LYS A 103 -5.19 -0.40 11.85
C LYS A 103 -5.08 -1.86 11.39
N ALA A 104 -4.25 -2.17 10.39
CA ALA A 104 -4.13 -3.52 9.82
C ALA A 104 -5.48 -4.09 9.33
N GLY A 105 -5.70 -5.41 9.41
CA GLY A 105 -6.88 -6.09 8.86
C GLY A 105 -8.12 -5.99 9.76
N ILE A 106 -8.68 -4.78 9.88
CA ILE A 106 -9.86 -4.54 10.71
C ILE A 106 -11.10 -5.29 10.21
N ASP A 107 -11.19 -5.55 8.91
CA ASP A 107 -12.29 -6.30 8.30
C ASP A 107 -12.25 -7.78 8.68
N ALA A 108 -11.06 -8.39 8.71
CA ALA A 108 -10.87 -9.74 9.24
C ALA A 108 -11.22 -9.80 10.74
N LEU A 109 -10.78 -8.80 11.53
CA LEU A 109 -11.09 -8.72 12.95
C LEU A 109 -12.60 -8.60 13.20
N GLU A 110 -13.29 -7.76 12.43
CA GLU A 110 -14.75 -7.60 12.50
C GLU A 110 -15.49 -8.90 12.16
N LYS A 111 -15.05 -9.61 11.11
CA LYS A 111 -15.61 -10.93 10.73
C LYS A 111 -15.47 -11.93 11.88
N ILE A 112 -14.27 -12.05 12.46
CA ILE A 112 -14.00 -12.95 13.60
C ILE A 112 -14.91 -12.60 14.78
N GLN A 113 -15.00 -11.32 15.14
CA GLN A 113 -15.84 -10.87 16.26
C GLN A 113 -17.33 -11.17 16.07
N LYS A 114 -17.78 -11.26 14.81
CA LYS A 114 -19.15 -11.58 14.42
C LYS A 114 -19.37 -13.07 14.09
N ASN A 115 -18.39 -13.93 14.33
CA ASN A 115 -18.41 -15.36 13.99
C ASN A 115 -18.59 -15.65 12.48
N PHE A 116 -18.11 -14.75 11.61
CA PHE A 116 -17.97 -15.02 10.17
C PHE A 116 -16.60 -15.64 9.86
N PRO A 117 -16.49 -16.46 8.79
CA PRO A 117 -15.21 -16.98 8.34
C PRO A 117 -14.21 -15.87 7.99
N ALA A 118 -13.00 -15.95 8.54
CA ALA A 118 -11.87 -15.09 8.22
C ALA A 118 -10.54 -15.73 8.63
N ASP A 119 -9.46 -15.37 7.95
CA ASP A 119 -8.11 -15.79 8.33
C ASP A 119 -7.51 -14.85 9.38
N ILE A 120 -7.13 -15.38 10.54
CA ILE A 120 -6.49 -14.61 11.62
C ILE A 120 -5.18 -13.93 11.17
N ARG A 121 -4.48 -14.50 10.19
CA ARG A 121 -3.24 -13.93 9.64
C ARG A 121 -3.48 -12.61 8.92
N ASP A 122 -4.70 -12.38 8.45
CA ASP A 122 -5.07 -11.12 7.82
C ASP A 122 -5.30 -10.00 8.84
N VAL A 123 -5.56 -10.31 10.12
CA VAL A 123 -5.67 -9.28 11.17
C VAL A 123 -4.33 -8.56 11.35
N LEU A 124 -3.23 -9.32 11.42
CA LEU A 124 -1.87 -8.81 11.57
C LEU A 124 -1.14 -8.59 10.24
N LEU A 125 -1.79 -8.89 9.12
CA LEU A 125 -1.23 -8.84 7.77
C LEU A 125 0.05 -9.67 7.59
N SER A 126 0.20 -10.77 8.33
CA SER A 126 1.38 -11.64 8.18
C SER A 126 1.38 -12.43 6.87
N SER A 127 0.20 -12.57 6.23
CA SER A 127 0.03 -13.12 4.88
C SER A 127 0.63 -12.21 3.78
N LEU A 128 0.93 -10.94 4.08
CA LEU A 128 1.40 -9.97 3.11
C LEU A 128 2.75 -10.32 2.49
N VAL A 129 3.67 -10.88 3.28
CA VAL A 129 5.00 -11.30 2.78
C VAL A 129 4.85 -12.30 1.64
N GLN A 130 3.95 -13.28 1.80
CA GLN A 130 3.67 -14.29 0.77
C GLN A 130 3.01 -13.69 -0.47
N ALA A 131 2.19 -12.66 -0.29
CA ALA A 131 1.53 -11.98 -1.42
C ALA A 131 2.51 -11.16 -2.27
N VAL A 132 3.59 -10.63 -1.66
CA VAL A 132 4.60 -9.80 -2.34
C VAL A 132 5.77 -10.62 -2.89
N ALA A 133 6.14 -11.73 -2.26
CA ALA A 133 7.30 -12.57 -2.63
C ALA A 133 7.09 -13.47 -3.87
N ARG A 134 6.24 -13.05 -4.83
CA ARG A 134 5.85 -13.84 -6.01
C ARG A 134 6.96 -14.02 -7.02
#